data_AF-A0A9E1NFK4-F1
#
_entry.id   AF-A0A9E1NFK4-F1
#
_cell.length_a   1.000
_cell.length_b   1.000
_cell.length_c   1.000
_cell.angle_alpha   90.00
_cell.angle_beta   90.00
_cell.angle_gamma   90.00
#
_symmetry.space_group_name_H-M   'P 1'
#
loop_
_entity.id
_entity.type
_entity.pdbx_description
1 polymer ?
#
loop_
_entity_poly.entity_id
_entity_poly.type
_entity_poly.pdbx_seq_one_letter_code
_entity_poly.pdbx_strand_id
1 'polypeptide(L)'
;MSRFSDYLDLISNVNDLPCDLENSQKVQWLFYCGMLFSSKDKWWGDFKFRHAFHEGIDITYYRRHPGKIHSFNDSFKVPAMEDGIILNICSDFLGQTLVVEHKNLRSSNKRVVFVYSHIILEKALRIGHGIIKKQVISRVCDTHKNPQLPPHLHFSCFEIPKKILLRHLDWSIFPSHPDINQINPVFL
;
A
#
# COMPACT_ATOMS: atom_id res chain seq x y z
N MET A 1 -3.32 -10.72 -13.24
CA MET A 1 -2.86 -9.94 -12.08
C MET A 1 -2.43 -8.59 -12.62
N SER A 2 -2.91 -7.49 -12.04
CA SER A 2 -2.46 -6.15 -12.44
C SER A 2 -1.01 -5.99 -12.06
N ARG A 3 -0.22 -5.38 -12.94
CA ARG A 3 1.16 -5.04 -12.60
C ARG A 3 1.17 -3.92 -11.58
N PHE A 4 2.25 -3.80 -10.81
CA PHE A 4 2.43 -2.65 -9.91
C PHE A 4 2.33 -1.30 -10.66
N SER A 5 2.85 -1.22 -11.88
CA SER A 5 2.72 -0.03 -12.73
C SER A 5 1.25 0.31 -13.04
N ASP A 6 0.41 -0.71 -13.26
CA ASP A 6 -1.02 -0.50 -13.54
C ASP A 6 -1.75 -0.01 -12.28
N TYR A 7 -1.26 -0.40 -11.09
CA TYR A 7 -1.77 0.11 -9.82
C TYR A 7 -1.39 1.57 -9.59
N LEU A 8 -0.16 1.96 -9.92
CA LEU A 8 0.27 3.36 -9.88
C LEU A 8 -0.55 4.23 -10.86
N ASP A 9 -0.82 3.75 -12.08
CA ASP A 9 -1.71 4.40 -13.03
C ASP A 9 -3.14 4.53 -12.47
N LEU A 10 -3.62 3.51 -11.74
CA LEU A 10 -4.93 3.55 -11.11
C LEU A 10 -5.00 4.58 -9.98
N ILE A 11 -3.96 4.68 -9.13
CA ILE A 11 -3.88 5.71 -8.08
C ILE A 11 -3.93 7.10 -8.71
N SER A 12 -3.19 7.35 -9.80
CA SER A 12 -3.22 8.66 -10.46
C SER A 12 -4.59 8.98 -11.04
N ASN A 13 -5.26 8.01 -11.67
CA ASN A 13 -6.58 8.20 -12.27
C ASN A 13 -7.66 8.53 -11.23
N VAL A 14 -7.68 7.83 -10.10
CA VAL A 14 -8.70 8.01 -9.05
C VAL A 14 -8.54 9.33 -8.29
N ASN A 15 -7.33 9.88 -8.29
CA ASN A 15 -7.00 11.16 -7.66
C ASN A 15 -6.96 12.32 -8.66
N ASP A 16 -7.51 12.12 -9.86
CA ASP A 16 -7.59 13.14 -10.92
C ASP A 16 -6.24 13.84 -11.15
N LEU A 17 -5.13 13.10 -11.07
CA LEU A 17 -3.80 13.65 -11.34
C LEU A 17 -3.69 13.79 -12.87
N PRO A 18 -3.79 15.01 -13.44
CA PRO A 18 -3.88 15.16 -14.88
C PRO A 18 -2.59 14.68 -15.53
N CYS A 19 -2.72 13.87 -16.59
CA CYS A 19 -1.69 13.80 -17.62
C CYS A 19 -1.69 15.16 -18.32
N ASP A 20 -0.51 15.70 -18.59
CA ASP A 20 -0.38 16.96 -19.32
C ASP A 20 -0.99 16.76 -20.72
N LEU A 21 -2.16 17.40 -20.97
CA LEU A 21 -2.98 17.15 -22.17
C LEU A 21 -2.23 17.49 -23.46
N GLU A 22 -1.23 18.37 -23.38
CA GLU A 22 -0.40 18.76 -24.52
C GLU A 22 0.68 17.74 -24.87
N ASN A 23 1.16 16.94 -23.90
CA ASN A 23 2.33 16.06 -24.09
C ASN A 23 2.07 14.58 -23.77
N SER A 24 0.84 14.20 -23.40
CA SER A 24 0.49 12.83 -22.99
C SER A 24 1.40 12.27 -21.87
N GLN A 25 2.03 13.14 -21.08
CA GLN A 25 3.01 12.72 -20.10
C GLN A 25 2.31 12.18 -18.86
N LYS A 26 2.47 10.88 -18.63
CA LYS A 26 1.99 10.20 -17.42
C LYS A 26 2.68 10.76 -16.18
N VAL A 27 1.97 10.71 -15.06
CA VAL A 27 2.53 10.99 -13.74
C VAL A 27 3.80 10.16 -13.53
N GLN A 28 4.88 10.80 -13.12
CA GLN A 28 6.10 10.11 -12.73
C GLN A 28 6.10 9.93 -11.22
N TRP A 29 6.10 8.67 -10.80
CA TRP A 29 6.26 8.26 -9.41
C TRP A 29 7.72 8.29 -9.00
N LEU A 30 7.98 8.82 -7.81
CA LEU A 30 9.33 9.04 -7.28
C LEU A 30 9.48 8.26 -5.97
N PHE A 31 10.51 7.43 -5.90
CA PHE A 31 10.80 6.61 -4.73
C PHE A 31 12.21 6.89 -4.22
N TYR A 32 12.33 7.30 -2.96
CA TYR A 32 13.64 7.32 -2.29
C TYR A 32 14.04 5.90 -1.89
N CYS A 33 15.35 5.63 -1.75
CA CYS A 33 15.86 4.30 -1.42
C CYS A 33 15.20 3.69 -0.17
N GLY A 34 14.87 4.53 0.82
CA GLY A 34 14.18 4.10 2.02
C GLY A 34 12.74 3.62 1.81
N MET A 35 12.06 4.01 0.74
CA MET A 35 10.67 3.62 0.46
C MET A 35 10.55 2.23 -0.17
N LEU A 36 11.67 1.67 -0.63
CA LEU A 36 11.67 0.45 -1.42
C LEU A 36 11.59 -0.79 -0.54
N PHE A 37 11.08 -1.87 -1.13
CA PHE A 37 11.06 -3.19 -0.52
C PHE A 37 12.47 -3.63 -0.09
N SER A 38 12.56 -4.31 1.06
CA SER A 38 13.81 -4.75 1.69
C SER A 38 14.81 -3.64 2.02
N SER A 39 14.39 -2.37 2.05
CA SER A 39 15.26 -1.28 2.47
C SER A 39 15.40 -1.22 3.99
N LYS A 40 16.63 -1.05 4.50
CA LYS A 40 16.88 -0.71 5.90
C LYS A 40 16.85 0.79 6.15
N ASP A 41 16.89 1.63 5.13
CA ASP A 41 17.00 3.08 5.30
C ASP A 41 15.62 3.69 5.60
N LYS A 42 15.49 4.53 6.61
CA LYS A 42 14.30 5.38 6.72
C LYS A 42 14.39 6.49 5.65
N TRP A 43 13.27 6.76 5.00
CA TRP A 43 13.14 7.92 4.10
C TRP A 43 12.49 9.13 4.79
N TRP A 44 12.21 9.02 6.09
CA TRP A 44 11.50 9.98 6.92
C TRP A 44 12.16 10.12 8.29
N GLY A 45 11.78 11.15 9.04
CA GLY A 45 12.28 11.36 10.41
C GLY A 45 13.77 11.68 10.45
N ASP A 46 14.53 10.84 11.15
CA ASP A 46 15.98 10.98 11.34
C ASP A 46 16.83 10.43 10.19
N PHE A 47 16.19 9.86 9.15
CA PHE A 47 16.86 9.23 7.99
C PHE A 47 17.88 8.14 8.36
N LYS A 48 17.79 7.58 9.58
CA LYS A 48 18.63 6.47 10.04
C LYS A 48 18.08 5.12 9.58
N PHE A 49 18.58 4.04 10.16
CA PHE A 49 18.12 2.69 9.84
C PHE A 49 16.86 2.29 10.61
N ARG A 50 16.03 1.47 9.96
CA ARG A 50 14.93 0.71 10.56
C ARG A 50 15.49 -0.48 11.34
N HIS A 51 14.74 -0.93 12.33
CA HIS A 51 15.02 -2.17 13.04
C HIS A 51 14.81 -3.40 12.13
N ALA A 52 13.75 -3.38 11.32
CA ALA A 52 13.41 -4.43 10.36
C ALA A 52 13.53 -3.92 8.91
N PHE A 53 13.69 -4.86 7.97
CA PHE A 53 13.63 -4.55 6.54
C PHE A 53 12.23 -4.11 6.15
N HIS A 54 12.14 -3.15 5.23
CA HIS A 54 10.86 -2.66 4.76
C HIS A 54 10.09 -3.72 3.96
N GLU A 55 8.92 -4.11 4.43
CA GLU A 55 8.15 -5.26 3.94
C GLU A 55 7.31 -4.95 2.69
N GLY A 56 7.24 -3.68 2.31
CA GLY A 56 6.39 -3.17 1.24
C GLY A 56 7.05 -2.03 0.47
N ILE A 57 6.21 -1.22 -0.16
CA ILE A 57 6.59 0.00 -0.86
C ILE A 57 5.76 1.16 -0.33
N ASP A 58 6.45 2.25 -0.01
CA ASP A 58 5.80 3.50 0.37
C ASP A 58 5.60 4.36 -0.87
N ILE A 59 4.34 4.73 -1.13
CA ILE A 59 3.94 5.54 -2.28
C ILE A 59 3.50 6.91 -1.75
N THR A 60 4.16 7.97 -2.21
CA THR A 60 3.81 9.35 -1.81
C THR A 60 4.24 10.42 -2.80
N TYR A 61 5.48 10.38 -3.30
CA TYR A 61 6.01 11.45 -4.13
C TYR A 61 5.76 11.19 -5.61
N TYR A 62 5.37 12.24 -6.30
CA TYR A 62 5.15 12.22 -7.73
C TYR A 62 5.46 13.57 -8.36
N ARG A 63 5.69 13.59 -9.67
CA ARG A 63 5.78 14.83 -10.46
C ARG A 63 4.94 14.73 -11.72
N ARG A 64 4.32 15.85 -12.09
CA ARG A 64 3.52 15.98 -13.33
C ARG A 64 4.35 16.62 -14.45
N HIS A 65 5.17 17.61 -14.09
CA HIS A 65 6.13 18.24 -14.99
C HIS A 65 7.52 18.20 -14.33
N PRO A 66 8.60 18.28 -15.13
CA PRO A 66 9.94 18.46 -14.59
C PRO A 66 10.00 19.67 -13.64
N GLY A 67 10.72 19.54 -12.53
CA GLY A 67 11.02 20.64 -11.60
C GLY A 67 10.06 20.84 -10.42
N LYS A 68 8.90 20.17 -10.37
CA LYS A 68 8.00 20.23 -9.20
C LYS A 68 7.63 18.84 -8.68
N ILE A 69 8.10 18.55 -7.46
CA ILE A 69 7.74 17.34 -6.71
C ILE A 69 6.51 17.66 -5.86
N HIS A 70 5.53 16.77 -5.92
CA HIS A 70 4.35 16.74 -5.09
C HIS A 70 4.41 15.54 -4.15
N SER A 71 3.76 15.64 -2.99
CA SER A 71 3.53 14.52 -2.07
C SER A 71 2.03 14.29 -1.90
N PHE A 72 1.65 13.16 -1.31
CA PHE A 72 0.27 12.95 -0.90
C PHE A 72 -0.15 13.93 0.21
N ASN A 73 -1.47 14.12 0.32
CA ASN A 73 -2.14 14.71 1.46
C ASN A 73 -3.16 13.70 2.01
N ASP A 74 -3.87 14.03 3.06
CA ASP A 74 -4.92 13.20 3.69
C ASP A 74 -6.18 12.99 2.81
N SER A 75 -6.32 13.75 1.73
CA SER A 75 -7.40 13.57 0.75
C SER A 75 -7.12 12.50 -0.29
N PHE A 76 -5.87 12.00 -0.38
CA PHE A 76 -5.49 11.01 -1.39
C PHE A 76 -6.26 9.70 -1.21
N LYS A 77 -7.03 9.35 -2.24
CA LYS A 77 -7.84 8.13 -2.32
C LYS A 77 -6.95 6.94 -2.66
N VAL A 78 -7.21 5.83 -1.98
CA VAL A 78 -6.55 4.54 -2.21
C VAL A 78 -7.58 3.59 -2.83
N PRO A 79 -7.40 3.20 -4.10
CA PRO A 79 -8.25 2.21 -4.74
C PRO A 79 -7.78 0.79 -4.44
N ALA A 80 -8.70 -0.17 -4.54
CA ALA A 80 -8.35 -1.58 -4.55
C ALA A 80 -7.57 -1.90 -5.82
N MET A 81 -6.36 -2.46 -5.67
CA MET A 81 -5.53 -2.90 -6.79
C MET A 81 -6.21 -4.00 -7.62
N GLU A 82 -6.98 -4.86 -6.94
CA GLU A 82 -7.61 -6.05 -7.51
C GLU A 82 -8.89 -6.41 -6.76
N ASP A 83 -9.70 -7.30 -7.36
CA ASP A 83 -10.83 -7.93 -6.69
C ASP A 83 -10.36 -8.79 -5.51
N GLY A 84 -11.07 -8.68 -4.39
CA GLY A 84 -10.64 -9.37 -3.16
C GLY A 84 -11.72 -9.51 -2.12
N ILE A 85 -11.35 -10.11 -0.99
CA ILE A 85 -12.17 -10.17 0.22
C ILE A 85 -11.34 -9.64 1.39
N ILE A 86 -11.93 -8.74 2.18
CA ILE A 86 -11.30 -8.20 3.38
C ILE A 86 -11.20 -9.31 4.43
N LEU A 87 -9.98 -9.72 4.76
CA LEU A 87 -9.70 -10.74 5.76
C LEU A 87 -9.56 -10.17 7.17
N ASN A 88 -8.93 -9.02 7.29
CA ASN A 88 -8.67 -8.38 8.58
C ASN A 88 -8.58 -6.86 8.43
N ILE A 89 -8.89 -6.17 9.52
CA ILE A 89 -8.66 -4.73 9.70
C ILE A 89 -7.99 -4.58 11.07
N CYS A 90 -6.79 -4.00 11.11
CA CYS A 90 -6.06 -3.75 12.34
C CYS A 90 -5.59 -2.30 12.43
N SER A 91 -5.29 -1.84 13.64
CA SER A 91 -4.66 -0.52 13.84
C SER A 91 -3.18 -0.63 13.52
N ASP A 92 -2.61 0.41 12.93
CA ASP A 92 -1.17 0.57 12.76
C ASP A 92 -0.69 1.86 13.46
N PHE A 93 0.58 2.20 13.32
CA PHE A 93 1.16 3.32 14.06
C PHE A 93 0.73 4.71 13.54
N LEU A 94 0.10 4.80 12.35
CA LEU A 94 -0.44 6.05 11.78
C LEU A 94 -1.97 6.03 11.69
N GLY A 95 -2.57 4.90 11.33
CA GLY A 95 -4.00 4.76 11.14
C GLY A 95 -4.43 3.30 11.19
N GLN A 96 -4.93 2.80 10.06
CA GLN A 96 -5.41 1.43 9.94
C GLN A 96 -4.71 0.70 8.80
N THR A 97 -4.69 -0.62 8.94
CA THR A 97 -4.26 -1.56 7.92
C THR A 97 -5.44 -2.41 7.47
N LEU A 98 -5.61 -2.53 6.15
CA LEU A 98 -6.55 -3.42 5.50
C LEU A 98 -5.82 -4.61 4.89
N VAL A 99 -6.23 -5.82 5.26
CA VAL A 99 -5.68 -7.08 4.72
C VAL A 99 -6.70 -7.71 3.79
N VAL A 100 -6.34 -7.91 2.52
CA VAL A 100 -7.24 -8.37 1.46
C VAL A 100 -6.70 -9.63 0.82
N GLU A 101 -7.49 -10.71 0.79
CA GLU A 101 -7.17 -11.89 -0.02
C GLU A 101 -7.54 -11.66 -1.48
N HIS A 102 -6.58 -11.89 -2.38
CA HIS A 102 -6.82 -11.81 -3.82
C HIS A 102 -7.59 -13.05 -4.31
N LYS A 103 -8.67 -12.86 -5.07
CA LYS A 103 -9.58 -13.97 -5.45
C LYS A 103 -8.96 -15.00 -6.39
N ASN A 104 -7.97 -14.60 -7.21
CA ASN A 104 -7.48 -15.42 -8.33
C ASN A 104 -6.19 -16.21 -8.02
N LEU A 105 -5.65 -16.12 -6.81
CA LEU A 105 -4.44 -16.83 -6.37
C LEU A 105 -4.77 -17.92 -5.34
N ARG A 106 -5.69 -18.82 -5.71
CA ARG A 106 -6.12 -19.91 -4.84
C ARG A 106 -5.11 -21.05 -4.87
N SER A 107 -4.17 -21.04 -3.93
CA SER A 107 -3.43 -22.24 -3.53
C SER A 107 -4.23 -23.03 -2.49
N SER A 108 -4.07 -24.36 -2.45
CA SER A 108 -4.75 -25.22 -1.47
C SER A 108 -4.32 -24.88 -0.03
N ASN A 109 -3.05 -24.56 0.17
CA ASN A 109 -2.47 -24.39 1.51
C ASN A 109 -1.98 -22.96 1.81
N LYS A 110 -1.93 -22.09 0.81
CA LYS A 110 -1.48 -20.70 0.95
C LYS A 110 -2.51 -19.72 0.39
N ARG A 111 -2.45 -18.48 0.87
CA ARG A 111 -3.20 -17.34 0.36
C ARG A 111 -2.24 -16.21 0.05
N VAL A 112 -2.50 -15.47 -1.01
CA VAL A 112 -1.79 -14.22 -1.30
C VAL A 112 -2.66 -13.07 -0.83
N VAL A 113 -2.08 -12.21 0.01
CA VAL A 113 -2.77 -11.03 0.55
C VAL A 113 -2.10 -9.75 0.10
N PHE A 114 -2.93 -8.76 -0.22
CA PHE A 114 -2.51 -7.37 -0.39
C PHE A 114 -2.85 -6.61 0.89
N VAL A 115 -1.89 -5.84 1.37
CA VAL A 115 -1.98 -5.11 2.64
C VAL A 115 -1.82 -3.63 2.34
N TYR A 116 -2.84 -2.85 2.71
CA TYR A 116 -2.90 -1.40 2.52
C TYR A 116 -2.84 -0.75 3.90
N SER A 117 -1.82 0.06 4.17
CA SER A 117 -1.58 0.59 5.52
C SER A 117 -1.36 2.09 5.52
N HIS A 118 -1.45 2.66 6.71
CA HIS A 118 -1.48 4.10 6.93
C HIS A 118 -2.67 4.74 6.23
N ILE A 119 -3.82 4.09 6.36
CA ILE A 119 -5.06 4.50 5.72
C ILE A 119 -6.18 4.78 6.73
N ILE A 120 -7.17 5.53 6.28
CA ILE A 120 -8.46 5.74 6.93
C ILE A 120 -9.52 5.06 6.05
N LEU A 121 -10.17 4.04 6.58
CA LEU A 121 -11.14 3.24 5.84
C LEU A 121 -12.41 4.03 5.50
N GLU A 122 -12.98 3.73 4.33
CA GLU A 122 -14.35 4.16 4.02
C GLU A 122 -15.34 3.46 4.97
N LYS A 123 -16.30 4.21 5.54
CA LYS A 123 -17.17 3.79 6.66
C LYS A 123 -17.91 2.46 6.43
N ALA A 124 -18.17 2.11 5.18
CA ALA A 124 -18.93 0.92 4.82
C ALA A 124 -18.07 -0.35 4.72
N LEU A 125 -16.74 -0.29 4.83
CA LEU A 125 -15.89 -1.47 4.73
C LEU A 125 -15.77 -2.19 6.08
N ARG A 126 -15.91 -3.51 6.05
CA ARG A 126 -15.83 -4.38 7.22
C ARG A 126 -15.32 -5.76 6.83
N ILE A 127 -14.79 -6.52 7.79
CA ILE A 127 -14.25 -7.87 7.56
C ILE A 127 -15.30 -8.75 6.85
N GLY A 128 -14.85 -9.56 5.90
CA GLY A 128 -15.68 -10.43 5.07
C GLY A 128 -16.23 -9.77 3.80
N HIS A 129 -16.10 -8.45 3.62
CA HIS A 129 -16.61 -7.79 2.41
C HIS A 129 -15.75 -8.05 1.19
N GLY A 130 -16.45 -8.30 0.08
CA GLY A 130 -15.85 -8.24 -1.24
C GLY A 130 -15.52 -6.80 -1.61
N ILE A 131 -14.34 -6.59 -2.16
CA ILE A 131 -13.96 -5.35 -2.84
C ILE A 131 -13.74 -5.64 -4.33
N ILE A 132 -13.98 -4.63 -5.15
CA ILE A 132 -13.83 -4.70 -6.60
C ILE A 132 -12.63 -3.85 -7.01
N LYS A 133 -11.83 -4.32 -7.97
CA LYS A 133 -10.75 -3.56 -8.57
C LYS A 133 -11.21 -2.14 -8.92
N LYS A 134 -10.37 -1.14 -8.66
CA LYS A 134 -10.64 0.31 -8.84
C LYS A 134 -11.61 0.94 -7.84
N GLN A 135 -12.31 0.16 -7.02
CA GLN A 135 -13.13 0.72 -5.94
C GLN A 135 -12.25 1.50 -4.98
N VAL A 136 -12.61 2.74 -4.66
CA VAL A 136 -11.97 3.49 -3.57
C VAL A 136 -12.29 2.79 -2.25
N ILE A 137 -11.26 2.30 -1.56
CA ILE A 137 -11.40 1.55 -0.32
C ILE A 137 -11.01 2.37 0.92
N SER A 138 -10.18 3.38 0.74
CA SER A 138 -9.72 4.23 1.83
C SER A 138 -9.14 5.53 1.32
N ARG A 139 -8.72 6.38 2.26
CA ARG A 139 -7.81 7.49 2.04
C ARG A 139 -6.52 7.29 2.80
N VAL A 140 -5.46 7.97 2.38
CA VAL A 140 -4.21 8.04 3.14
C VAL A 140 -4.47 8.75 4.48
N CYS A 141 -3.81 8.29 5.54
CA CYS A 141 -3.95 8.88 6.86
C CYS A 141 -3.32 10.28 6.94
N ASP A 142 -3.93 11.16 7.74
CA ASP A 142 -3.36 12.46 8.08
C ASP A 142 -2.17 12.30 9.03
N THR A 143 -1.00 12.78 8.60
CA THR A 143 0.22 12.76 9.38
C THR A 143 0.64 14.15 9.90
N HIS A 144 -0.25 15.14 9.93
CA HIS A 144 0.05 16.50 10.42
C HIS A 144 0.71 16.52 11.81
N LYS A 145 0.37 15.56 12.68
CA LYS A 145 0.97 15.43 14.03
C LYS A 145 2.42 14.93 14.01
N ASN A 146 2.90 14.39 12.90
CA ASN A 146 4.27 13.97 12.67
C ASN A 146 4.75 14.48 11.30
N PRO A 147 5.08 15.78 11.17
CA PRO A 147 5.38 16.40 9.87
C PRO A 147 6.66 15.86 9.21
N GLN A 148 7.51 15.16 9.97
CA GLN A 148 8.71 14.49 9.42
C GLN A 148 8.38 13.18 8.70
N LEU A 149 7.12 12.73 8.77
CA LEU A 149 6.59 11.56 8.10
C LEU A 149 5.44 12.00 7.18
N PRO A 150 5.72 12.25 5.90
CA PRO A 150 4.71 12.67 4.94
C PRO A 150 3.57 11.65 4.83
N PRO A 151 2.33 12.07 4.51
CA PRO A 151 1.26 11.15 4.18
C PRO A 151 1.71 10.23 3.05
N HIS A 152 1.50 8.92 3.21
CA HIS A 152 1.90 7.91 2.23
C HIS A 152 1.02 6.67 2.36
N LEU A 153 0.91 5.93 1.26
CA LEU A 153 0.37 4.58 1.28
C LEU A 153 1.53 3.60 1.46
N HIS A 154 1.48 2.78 2.51
CA HIS A 154 2.33 1.60 2.61
C HIS A 154 1.60 0.40 2.02
N PHE A 155 2.11 -0.10 0.89
CA PHE A 155 1.51 -1.22 0.16
C PHE A 155 2.44 -2.45 0.18
N SER A 156 1.91 -3.57 0.66
CA SER A 156 2.68 -4.81 0.82
C SER A 156 1.95 -6.01 0.27
N CYS A 157 2.70 -7.03 -0.11
CA CYS A 157 2.18 -8.29 -0.61
C CYS A 157 2.84 -9.45 0.14
N PHE A 158 2.02 -10.41 0.59
CA PHE A 158 2.50 -11.56 1.33
C PHE A 158 1.86 -12.84 0.82
N GLU A 159 2.63 -13.92 0.79
CA GLU A 159 2.11 -15.28 0.70
C GLU A 159 2.09 -15.89 2.12
N ILE A 160 0.90 -16.29 2.56
CA ILE A 160 0.63 -16.68 3.95
C ILE A 160 -0.01 -18.08 3.99
N PRO A 161 0.41 -18.97 4.90
CA PRO A 161 -0.26 -20.25 5.10
C PRO A 161 -1.73 -20.07 5.54
N LYS A 162 -2.64 -20.86 4.96
CA LYS A 162 -4.07 -20.78 5.31
C LYS A 162 -4.37 -21.21 6.75
N LYS A 163 -3.48 -21.97 7.39
CA LYS A 163 -3.54 -22.34 8.82
C LYS A 163 -3.46 -21.14 9.76
N ILE A 164 -2.91 -20.00 9.33
CA ILE A 164 -2.86 -18.78 10.14
C ILE A 164 -4.26 -18.18 10.21
N LEU A 165 -4.73 -17.94 11.44
CA LEU A 165 -6.06 -17.38 11.70
C LEU A 165 -6.15 -15.94 11.22
N LEU A 166 -7.30 -15.56 10.64
CA LEU A 166 -7.51 -14.24 10.04
C LEU A 166 -7.23 -13.08 11.02
N ARG A 167 -7.62 -13.25 12.28
CA ARG A 167 -7.40 -12.26 13.35
C ARG A 167 -5.93 -12.01 13.69
N HIS A 168 -5.02 -12.91 13.31
CA HIS A 168 -3.58 -12.75 13.51
C HIS A 168 -2.90 -12.14 12.29
N LEU A 169 -3.63 -11.88 11.20
CA LEU A 169 -3.06 -11.24 10.01
C LEU A 169 -2.86 -9.75 10.28
N ASP A 170 -1.77 -9.43 10.98
CA ASP A 170 -1.40 -8.08 11.39
C ASP A 170 0.13 -7.90 11.47
N TRP A 171 0.54 -6.70 11.89
CA TRP A 171 1.95 -6.31 11.97
C TRP A 171 2.78 -7.06 13.01
N SER A 172 2.18 -7.86 13.90
CA SER A 172 2.93 -8.73 14.80
C SER A 172 3.55 -9.94 14.09
N ILE A 173 3.02 -10.32 12.90
CA ILE A 173 3.51 -11.50 12.17
C ILE A 173 4.08 -11.18 10.79
N PHE A 174 3.61 -10.15 10.09
CA PHE A 174 4.08 -9.86 8.72
C PHE A 174 5.62 -9.67 8.59
N PRO A 175 6.29 -8.96 9.52
CA PRO A 175 7.73 -8.71 9.40
C PRO A 175 8.60 -9.94 9.62
N SER A 176 8.18 -10.88 10.47
CA SER A 176 9.11 -11.81 11.13
C SER A 176 8.63 -13.26 11.23
N HIS A 177 7.41 -13.57 10.80
CA HIS A 177 6.90 -14.94 10.91
C HIS A 177 7.60 -15.86 9.89
N PRO A 178 8.20 -16.98 10.31
CA PRO A 178 9.04 -17.81 9.44
C PRO A 178 8.29 -18.44 8.26
N ASP A 179 6.99 -18.69 8.43
CA ASP A 179 6.16 -19.25 7.35
C ASP A 179 5.55 -18.20 6.39
N ILE A 180 5.80 -16.90 6.59
CA ILE A 180 5.28 -15.82 5.73
C ILE A 180 6.35 -15.40 4.73
N ASN A 181 6.03 -15.50 3.45
CA ASN A 181 6.90 -14.98 2.39
C ASN A 181 6.46 -13.57 2.01
N GLN A 182 7.37 -12.62 2.13
CA GLN A 182 7.16 -11.26 1.64
C GLN A 182 7.42 -11.23 0.14
N ILE A 183 6.52 -10.61 -0.62
CA ILE A 183 6.62 -10.48 -2.07
C ILE A 183 6.86 -9.02 -2.39
N ASN A 184 7.95 -8.74 -3.10
CA ASN A 184 8.22 -7.39 -3.59
C ASN A 184 7.07 -6.94 -4.52
N PRO A 185 6.31 -5.88 -4.17
CA PRO A 185 5.17 -5.45 -4.97
C PRO A 185 5.49 -5.12 -6.42
N VAL A 186 6.73 -4.72 -6.74
CA VAL A 186 7.15 -4.39 -8.13
C VAL A 186 7.11 -5.60 -9.07
N PHE A 187 7.15 -6.82 -8.55
CA PHE A 187 7.09 -8.05 -9.35
C PHE A 187 5.67 -8.66 -9.48
N LEU A 188 4.65 -7.97 -8.98
CA LEU A 188 3.24 -8.34 -9.19
C LEU A 188 2.79 -8.09 -10.64
#